data_AF-A0A9N8PAU1-F1
#
_entry.id   AF-A0A9N8PAU1-F1
#
_cell.length_a   1.000
_cell.length_b   1.000
_cell.length_c   1.000
_cell.angle_alpha   90.00
_cell.angle_beta   90.00
_cell.angle_gamma   90.00
#
_symmetry.space_group_name_H-M   'P 1'
#
loop_
_entity.id
_entity.type
_entity.pdbx_description
1 polymer ?
#
loop_
_entity_poly.entity_id
_entity_poly.type
_entity_poly.pdbx_seq_one_letter_code
_entity_poly.pdbx_strand_id
1 'polypeptide(L)'
;MASRFDVAVHRARQEDLSIFFHHHNWLTDIRLHERFPRGSDYQTAKPALKWYRTIDGRVAVAFEGLRITDLWNEQLSLIDLLSRGDIFSIIPTELITRPCRLAAMIMQVCAEVSLQKARNFHTPITEEEIDVGTFAHPYQLVLVADDDIDPAVWMDAYTLAHDTGVKLSTPTINITYPGDEYQYLTNADVVFASIDRIKKLVGTKAIGLSCVRRIIVDEPLYINKTTWGSLAMLLRHPEMNPEVGTLFVGRAASLEPEVVKKIRDFTTHTLPYWHEHTAESRAEAQAEWDAYEATI
;
A
#
# COMPACT_ATOMS: atom_id res chain seq x y z
N MET A 1 8.35 37.04 -16.02
CA MET A 1 8.69 36.54 -17.37
C MET A 1 9.39 35.20 -17.18
N ALA A 2 8.70 34.08 -17.38
CA ALA A 2 9.34 32.76 -17.34
C ALA A 2 10.32 32.65 -18.52
N SER A 3 11.54 32.19 -18.26
CA SER A 3 12.57 32.11 -19.30
C SER A 3 12.14 31.07 -20.34
N ARG A 4 12.51 31.27 -21.61
CA ARG A 4 12.22 30.30 -22.69
C ARG A 4 12.82 28.91 -22.44
N PHE A 5 13.75 28.79 -21.48
CA PHE A 5 14.32 27.52 -21.03
C PHE A 5 13.37 26.74 -20.11
N ASP A 6 12.66 27.41 -19.19
CA ASP A 6 11.76 26.75 -18.23
C ASP A 6 10.55 26.12 -18.93
N VAL A 7 10.06 26.78 -19.99
CA VAL A 7 8.94 26.28 -20.81
C VAL A 7 9.36 25.08 -21.68
N ALA A 8 10.63 25.04 -22.13
CA ALA A 8 11.15 23.95 -22.95
C ALA A 8 11.42 22.67 -22.13
N VAL A 9 11.94 22.81 -20.90
CA VAL A 9 12.15 21.68 -19.99
C VAL A 9 10.82 21.10 -19.50
N HIS A 10 9.81 21.94 -19.23
CA HIS A 10 8.49 21.45 -18.86
C HIS A 10 7.77 20.73 -20.01
N ARG A 11 7.88 21.24 -21.25
CA ARG A 11 7.31 20.58 -22.44
C ARG A 11 8.01 19.27 -22.78
N ALA A 12 9.33 19.22 -22.74
CA ALA A 12 10.08 17.99 -22.97
C ALA A 12 9.72 16.90 -21.95
N ARG A 13 9.52 17.26 -20.67
CA ARG A 13 9.07 16.33 -19.62
C ARG A 13 7.63 15.84 -19.80
N GLN A 14 6.74 16.70 -20.29
CA GLN A 14 5.35 16.32 -20.55
C GLN A 14 5.23 15.41 -21.79
N GLU A 15 6.03 15.68 -22.82
CA GLU A 15 6.09 14.87 -24.04
C GLU A 15 6.75 13.50 -23.78
N ASP A 16 7.85 13.43 -23.02
CA ASP A 16 8.49 12.15 -22.68
C ASP A 16 7.62 11.27 -21.77
N LEU A 17 6.93 11.85 -20.78
CA LEU A 17 5.94 11.11 -19.99
C LEU A 17 4.78 10.66 -20.86
N SER A 18 4.25 11.52 -21.74
CA SER A 18 3.13 11.15 -22.62
C SER A 18 3.47 10.02 -23.59
N ILE A 19 4.71 9.98 -24.11
CA ILE A 19 5.20 8.93 -25.01
C ILE A 19 5.46 7.64 -24.23
N PHE A 20 5.99 7.72 -23.00
CA PHE A 20 6.16 6.57 -22.12
C PHE A 20 4.80 5.95 -21.76
N PHE A 21 3.82 6.78 -21.37
CA PHE A 21 2.44 6.33 -21.09
C PHE A 21 1.73 5.82 -22.36
N HIS A 22 1.87 6.48 -23.54
CA HIS A 22 1.19 6.03 -24.76
C HIS A 22 1.72 4.72 -25.34
N HIS A 23 3.01 4.42 -25.23
CA HIS A 23 3.55 3.12 -25.68
C HIS A 23 3.45 2.01 -24.63
N HIS A 24 3.38 2.35 -23.32
CA HIS A 24 3.11 1.34 -22.29
C HIS A 24 1.63 0.99 -22.16
N ASN A 25 0.70 1.93 -22.38
CA ASN A 25 -0.75 1.71 -22.23
C ASN A 25 -1.28 0.48 -22.98
N TRP A 26 -0.74 0.15 -24.16
CA TRP A 26 -1.22 -0.99 -24.93
C TRP A 26 -0.74 -2.37 -24.42
N LEU A 27 0.39 -2.44 -23.71
CA LEU A 27 0.91 -3.67 -23.12
C LEU A 27 0.50 -3.82 -21.64
N THR A 28 0.28 -2.73 -20.93
CA THR A 28 -0.17 -2.71 -19.53
C THR A 28 -1.67 -3.01 -19.40
N ASP A 29 -2.52 -2.49 -20.29
CA ASP A 29 -3.97 -2.80 -20.27
C ASP A 29 -4.23 -4.31 -20.43
N ILE A 30 -3.46 -4.99 -21.29
CA ILE A 30 -3.66 -6.42 -21.57
C ILE A 30 -3.44 -7.29 -20.32
N ARG A 31 -2.47 -6.94 -19.45
CA ARG A 31 -2.15 -7.71 -18.24
C ARG A 31 -3.07 -7.42 -17.06
N LEU A 32 -3.50 -6.17 -16.87
CA LEU A 32 -4.43 -5.85 -15.79
C LEU A 32 -5.77 -6.57 -15.99
N HIS A 33 -6.25 -6.69 -17.23
CA HIS A 33 -7.46 -7.44 -17.55
C HIS A 33 -7.36 -8.95 -17.30
N GLU A 34 -6.15 -9.51 -17.09
CA GLU A 34 -5.99 -10.91 -16.65
C GLU A 34 -6.25 -11.07 -15.15
N ARG A 35 -6.29 -9.96 -14.39
CA ARG A 35 -6.58 -9.98 -12.95
C ARG A 35 -8.08 -10.09 -12.65
N PHE A 36 -8.92 -9.91 -13.67
CA PHE A 36 -10.37 -9.84 -13.55
C PHE A 36 -11.05 -10.81 -14.51
N PRO A 37 -12.24 -11.33 -14.16
CA PRO A 37 -12.99 -12.22 -15.03
C PRO A 37 -13.44 -11.50 -16.30
N ARG A 38 -13.38 -12.20 -17.43
CA ARG A 38 -13.91 -11.72 -18.71
C ARG A 38 -15.32 -12.28 -18.89
N GLY A 39 -16.31 -11.59 -18.33
CA GLY A 39 -17.72 -11.95 -18.41
C GLY A 39 -18.28 -12.57 -17.13
N SER A 40 -19.60 -12.47 -16.97
CA SER A 40 -20.33 -12.82 -15.77
C SER A 40 -20.78 -14.29 -15.78
N ASP A 41 -19.89 -15.21 -15.40
CA ASP A 41 -20.32 -16.52 -14.91
C ASP A 41 -20.56 -16.42 -13.40
N TYR A 42 -21.83 -16.38 -12.98
CA TYR A 42 -22.21 -16.23 -11.56
C TYR A 42 -21.63 -17.30 -10.63
N GLN A 43 -21.15 -18.43 -11.17
CA GLN A 43 -20.49 -19.45 -10.36
C GLN A 43 -19.08 -19.02 -9.91
N THR A 44 -18.39 -18.18 -10.69
CA THR A 44 -16.99 -17.81 -10.46
C THR A 44 -16.77 -16.30 -10.33
N ALA A 45 -17.67 -15.48 -10.85
CA ALA A 45 -17.59 -14.03 -10.90
C ALA A 45 -18.93 -13.36 -10.59
N LYS A 46 -18.89 -12.12 -10.07
CA LYS A 46 -20.08 -11.31 -9.86
C LYS A 46 -19.87 -9.89 -10.38
N PRO A 47 -20.95 -9.22 -10.82
CA PRO A 47 -20.88 -7.82 -11.21
C PRO A 47 -20.37 -6.92 -10.07
N ALA A 48 -19.36 -6.09 -10.37
CA ALA A 48 -18.76 -5.15 -9.43
C ALA A 48 -19.70 -4.00 -9.04
N LEU A 49 -20.73 -3.73 -9.86
CA LEU A 49 -21.67 -2.62 -9.70
C LEU A 49 -22.29 -2.51 -8.30
N LYS A 50 -22.58 -3.65 -7.66
CA LYS A 50 -23.16 -3.64 -6.30
C LYS A 50 -22.17 -3.04 -5.29
N TRP A 51 -20.89 -3.38 -5.41
CA TRP A 51 -19.83 -2.87 -4.54
C TRP A 51 -19.44 -1.43 -4.93
N TYR A 52 -19.44 -1.06 -6.21
CA TYR A 52 -19.21 0.32 -6.65
C TYR A 52 -20.18 1.33 -6.03
N ARG A 53 -21.42 0.90 -5.75
CA ARG A 53 -22.42 1.73 -5.06
C ARG A 53 -22.13 1.97 -3.58
N THR A 54 -21.16 1.25 -2.99
CA THR A 54 -20.79 1.37 -1.58
C THR A 54 -19.51 2.19 -1.34
N ILE A 55 -18.80 2.59 -2.41
CA ILE A 55 -17.52 3.31 -2.34
C ILE A 55 -17.66 4.74 -2.88
N ASP A 56 -16.60 5.55 -2.76
CA ASP A 56 -16.56 6.90 -3.34
C ASP A 56 -16.80 6.85 -4.85
N GLY A 57 -17.72 7.70 -5.35
CA GLY A 57 -18.10 7.72 -6.75
C GLY A 57 -16.94 7.99 -7.71
N ARG A 58 -15.91 8.74 -7.30
CA ARG A 58 -14.70 8.95 -8.12
C ARG A 58 -13.91 7.66 -8.31
N VAL A 59 -13.76 6.89 -7.24
CA VAL A 59 -13.08 5.59 -7.25
C VAL A 59 -13.87 4.59 -8.11
N ALA A 60 -15.20 4.55 -7.95
CA ALA A 60 -16.06 3.72 -8.79
C ALA A 60 -15.92 4.05 -10.28
N VAL A 61 -15.99 5.35 -10.64
CA VAL A 61 -15.83 5.81 -12.03
C VAL A 61 -14.45 5.46 -12.59
N ALA A 62 -13.39 5.55 -11.78
CA ALA A 62 -12.04 5.16 -12.21
C ALA A 62 -11.98 3.66 -12.56
N PHE A 63 -12.51 2.79 -11.71
CA PHE A 63 -12.56 1.34 -11.99
C PHE A 63 -13.47 0.99 -13.18
N GLU A 64 -14.59 1.68 -13.34
CA GLU A 64 -15.44 1.55 -14.53
C GLU A 64 -14.72 2.01 -15.81
N GLY A 65 -13.91 3.07 -15.73
CA GLY A 65 -13.05 3.56 -16.81
C GLY A 65 -12.01 2.54 -17.26
N LEU A 66 -11.47 1.75 -16.31
CA LEU A 66 -10.61 0.59 -16.56
C LEU A 66 -11.38 -0.65 -17.03
N ARG A 67 -12.70 -0.54 -17.28
CA ARG A 67 -13.59 -1.62 -17.73
C ARG A 67 -13.60 -2.82 -16.78
N ILE A 68 -13.39 -2.61 -15.49
CA ILE A 68 -13.54 -3.64 -14.46
C ILE A 68 -15.03 -3.75 -14.16
N THR A 69 -15.74 -4.63 -14.88
CA THR A 69 -17.20 -4.80 -14.75
C THR A 69 -17.58 -5.90 -13.76
N ASP A 70 -16.70 -6.89 -13.61
CA ASP A 70 -16.91 -8.10 -12.82
C ASP A 70 -15.67 -8.38 -11.98
N LEU A 71 -15.89 -9.01 -10.82
CA LEU A 71 -14.86 -9.43 -9.89
C LEU A 71 -15.02 -10.92 -9.62
N TRP A 72 -13.90 -11.64 -9.46
CA TRP A 72 -13.95 -13.02 -8.98
C TRP A 72 -14.64 -13.07 -7.60
N ASN A 73 -15.35 -14.16 -7.31
CA ASN A 73 -16.03 -14.31 -6.02
C ASN A 73 -15.06 -14.17 -4.84
N GLU A 74 -13.83 -14.66 -5.01
CA GLU A 74 -12.73 -14.59 -4.06
C GLU A 74 -12.22 -13.17 -3.88
N GLN A 75 -12.18 -12.35 -4.95
CA GLN A 75 -11.82 -10.93 -4.86
C GLN A 75 -12.85 -10.15 -4.06
N LEU A 76 -14.14 -10.35 -4.34
CA LEU A 76 -15.22 -9.71 -3.58
C LEU A 76 -15.21 -10.14 -2.12
N SER A 77 -15.03 -11.43 -1.85
CA SER A 77 -14.95 -11.92 -0.48
C SER A 77 -13.79 -11.30 0.28
N LEU A 78 -12.63 -11.12 -0.37
CA LEU A 78 -11.49 -10.44 0.23
C LEU A 78 -11.76 -8.96 0.48
N ILE A 79 -12.33 -8.25 -0.51
CA ILE A 79 -12.73 -6.84 -0.38
C ILE A 79 -13.68 -6.66 0.82
N ASP A 80 -14.69 -7.52 0.95
CA ASP A 80 -15.64 -7.48 2.05
C ASP A 80 -14.96 -7.72 3.40
N LEU A 81 -14.00 -8.66 3.48
CA LEU A 81 -13.21 -8.92 4.69
C LEU A 81 -12.30 -7.76 5.06
N LEU A 82 -11.63 -7.15 4.07
CA LEU A 82 -10.77 -5.98 4.26
C LEU A 82 -11.55 -4.74 4.65
N SER A 83 -12.82 -4.62 4.24
CA SER A 83 -13.67 -3.49 4.62
C SER A 83 -14.08 -3.49 6.09
N ARG A 84 -13.83 -4.60 6.82
CA ARG A 84 -14.11 -4.69 8.26
C ARG A 84 -13.13 -3.81 9.02
N GLY A 85 -13.65 -3.07 10.01
CA GLY A 85 -12.87 -2.19 10.89
C GLY A 85 -12.01 -2.94 11.92
N ASP A 86 -11.56 -4.15 11.60
CA ASP A 86 -10.83 -5.00 12.54
C ASP A 86 -9.44 -4.40 12.81
N ILE A 87 -9.07 -4.28 14.10
CA ILE A 87 -7.72 -3.86 14.52
C ILE A 87 -6.69 -4.94 14.14
N PHE A 88 -7.09 -6.21 14.19
CA PHE A 88 -6.26 -7.34 13.80
C PHE A 88 -7.09 -8.43 13.14
N SER A 89 -6.61 -8.94 12.00
CA SER A 89 -7.22 -10.08 11.32
C SER A 89 -6.20 -10.90 10.56
N ILE A 90 -6.45 -12.21 10.48
CA ILE A 90 -5.76 -13.13 9.56
C ILE A 90 -6.80 -13.55 8.54
N ILE A 91 -6.61 -13.14 7.28
CA ILE A 91 -7.57 -13.31 6.20
C ILE A 91 -7.06 -14.41 5.27
N PRO A 92 -7.60 -15.64 5.36
CA PRO A 92 -7.31 -16.67 4.39
C PRO A 92 -8.04 -16.36 3.07
N THR A 93 -7.32 -16.52 1.97
CA THR A 93 -7.85 -16.39 0.62
C THR A 93 -7.79 -17.75 -0.06
N GLU A 94 -8.95 -18.28 -0.45
CA GLU A 94 -9.06 -19.53 -1.19
C GLU A 94 -8.99 -19.23 -2.69
N LEU A 95 -8.32 -20.10 -3.47
CA LEU A 95 -8.39 -20.18 -4.93
C LEU A 95 -8.10 -18.90 -5.75
N ILE A 96 -7.54 -17.85 -5.14
CA ILE A 96 -7.12 -16.63 -5.83
C ILE A 96 -5.60 -16.57 -6.00
N THR A 97 -5.14 -16.21 -7.19
CA THR A 97 -3.72 -16.00 -7.46
C THR A 97 -3.22 -14.72 -6.77
N ARG A 98 -1.92 -14.67 -6.44
CA ARG A 98 -1.31 -13.51 -5.78
C ARG A 98 -1.55 -12.18 -6.54
N PRO A 99 -1.39 -12.09 -7.87
CA PRO A 99 -1.70 -10.86 -8.60
C PRO A 99 -3.18 -10.43 -8.50
N CYS A 100 -4.13 -11.36 -8.62
CA CYS A 100 -5.56 -11.04 -8.47
C CYS A 100 -5.92 -10.59 -7.05
N ARG A 101 -5.25 -11.19 -6.05
CA ARG A 101 -5.40 -10.83 -4.63
C ARG A 101 -4.88 -9.44 -4.34
N LEU A 102 -3.66 -9.12 -4.80
CA LEU A 102 -3.08 -7.79 -4.66
C LEU A 102 -3.93 -6.74 -5.39
N ALA A 103 -4.45 -7.04 -6.58
CA ALA A 103 -5.40 -6.16 -7.26
C ALA A 103 -6.62 -5.84 -6.38
N ALA A 104 -7.26 -6.87 -5.79
CA ALA A 104 -8.38 -6.67 -4.87
C ALA A 104 -8.01 -5.87 -3.61
N MET A 105 -6.82 -6.11 -3.04
CA MET A 105 -6.29 -5.34 -1.92
C MET A 105 -6.12 -3.86 -2.29
N ILE A 106 -5.47 -3.56 -3.42
CA ILE A 106 -5.26 -2.18 -3.89
C ILE A 106 -6.58 -1.48 -4.18
N MET A 107 -7.51 -2.16 -4.84
CA MET A 107 -8.85 -1.62 -5.12
C MET A 107 -9.57 -1.22 -3.84
N GLN A 108 -9.56 -2.09 -2.82
CA GLN A 108 -10.19 -1.80 -1.53
C GLN A 108 -9.46 -0.68 -0.76
N VAL A 109 -8.13 -0.65 -0.79
CA VAL A 109 -7.33 0.41 -0.17
C VAL A 109 -7.66 1.76 -0.80
N CYS A 110 -7.75 1.86 -2.13
CA CYS A 110 -8.13 3.11 -2.81
C CYS A 110 -9.54 3.55 -2.41
N ALA A 111 -10.50 2.62 -2.36
CA ALA A 111 -11.86 2.92 -1.94
C ALA A 111 -11.92 3.45 -0.50
N GLU A 112 -11.21 2.82 0.42
CA GLU A 112 -11.20 3.22 1.83
C GLU A 112 -10.47 4.54 2.05
N VAL A 113 -9.29 4.71 1.46
CA VAL A 113 -8.48 5.94 1.60
C VAL A 113 -9.20 7.14 1.01
N SER A 114 -9.89 6.99 -0.13
CA SER A 114 -10.71 8.10 -0.67
C SER A 114 -11.76 8.59 0.34
N LEU A 115 -12.41 7.66 1.07
CA LEU A 115 -13.36 8.01 2.12
C LEU A 115 -12.67 8.60 3.36
N GLN A 116 -11.50 8.09 3.73
CA GLN A 116 -10.72 8.60 4.87
C GLN A 116 -10.25 10.05 4.62
N LYS A 117 -9.73 10.35 3.43
CA LYS A 117 -9.32 11.70 3.02
C LYS A 117 -10.47 12.71 3.08
N ALA A 118 -11.68 12.28 2.74
CA ALA A 118 -12.87 13.14 2.80
C ALA A 118 -13.29 13.47 4.25
N ARG A 119 -12.95 12.62 5.23
CA ARG A 119 -13.30 12.79 6.65
C ARG A 119 -12.20 13.48 7.44
N ASN A 120 -10.95 13.07 7.22
CA ASN A 120 -9.78 13.48 7.95
C ASN A 120 -8.72 13.94 6.94
N PHE A 121 -8.94 15.11 6.34
CA PHE A 121 -7.99 15.69 5.41
C PHE A 121 -6.71 16.06 6.17
N HIS A 122 -5.62 15.33 5.91
CA HIS A 122 -4.32 15.73 6.41
C HIS A 122 -3.82 16.91 5.58
N THR A 123 -3.22 17.87 6.26
CA THR A 123 -2.53 18.97 5.59
C THR A 123 -1.48 18.37 4.66
N PRO A 124 -1.38 18.85 3.41
CA PRO A 124 -0.26 18.48 2.55
C PRO A 124 1.06 18.72 3.26
N ILE A 125 2.04 17.85 2.99
CA ILE A 125 3.41 17.96 3.48
C ILE A 125 3.92 19.39 3.21
N THR A 126 4.42 20.05 4.26
CA THR A 126 4.91 21.43 4.16
C THR A 126 6.32 21.50 3.58
N GLU A 127 6.76 22.69 3.14
CA GLU A 127 8.14 22.88 2.69
C GLU A 127 9.14 22.59 3.82
N GLU A 128 8.81 22.95 5.07
CA GLU A 128 9.65 22.64 6.23
C GLU A 128 9.77 21.13 6.47
N GLU A 129 8.68 20.37 6.26
CA GLU A 129 8.71 18.91 6.36
C GLU A 129 9.59 18.30 5.26
N ILE A 130 9.53 18.84 4.04
CA ILE A 130 10.42 18.42 2.94
C ILE A 130 11.88 18.73 3.27
N ASP A 131 12.15 19.92 3.84
CA ASP A 131 13.50 20.35 4.20
C ASP A 131 14.14 19.47 5.28
N VAL A 132 13.33 18.91 6.19
CA VAL A 132 13.79 17.92 7.19
C VAL A 132 13.74 16.47 6.68
N GLY A 133 13.35 16.27 5.42
CA GLY A 133 13.42 14.98 4.73
C GLY A 133 12.14 14.14 4.79
N THR A 134 11.01 14.69 5.26
CA THR A 134 9.71 13.99 5.28
C THR A 134 8.91 14.30 4.03
N PHE A 135 8.52 13.25 3.30
CA PHE A 135 7.83 13.37 2.01
C PHE A 135 6.39 12.88 2.05
N ALA A 136 6.00 12.06 3.02
CA ALA A 136 4.66 11.47 3.06
C ALA A 136 4.16 11.19 4.47
N HIS A 137 2.84 11.34 4.65
CA HIS A 137 2.09 10.87 5.81
C HIS A 137 0.97 9.91 5.34
N PRO A 138 1.31 8.68 4.91
CA PRO A 138 0.33 7.79 4.32
C PRO A 138 -0.75 7.37 5.32
N TYR A 139 -1.96 7.20 4.82
CA TYR A 139 -3.09 6.66 5.57
C TYR A 139 -3.00 5.14 5.68
N GLN A 140 -2.48 4.47 4.65
CA GLN A 140 -2.37 3.01 4.64
C GLN A 140 -1.04 2.53 4.05
N LEU A 141 -0.56 1.40 4.59
CA LEU A 141 0.59 0.69 4.08
C LEU A 141 0.16 -0.68 3.56
N VAL A 142 0.60 -1.03 2.35
CA VAL A 142 0.49 -2.39 1.82
C VAL A 142 1.90 -2.96 1.77
N LEU A 143 2.12 -4.06 2.48
CA LEU A 143 3.44 -4.63 2.72
C LEU A 143 3.55 -6.00 2.10
N VAL A 144 4.70 -6.28 1.49
CA VAL A 144 5.06 -7.60 0.98
C VAL A 144 6.37 -8.07 1.61
N ALA A 145 6.53 -9.39 1.71
CA ALA A 145 7.73 -10.00 2.28
C ALA A 145 8.98 -9.84 1.39
N ASP A 146 8.80 -9.77 0.07
CA ASP A 146 9.87 -9.91 -0.92
C ASP A 146 10.02 -8.62 -1.74
N ASP A 147 11.27 -8.24 -2.04
CA ASP A 147 11.58 -7.20 -3.04
C ASP A 147 11.40 -7.71 -4.48
N ASP A 148 11.42 -9.04 -4.68
CA ASP A 148 11.31 -9.72 -5.98
C ASP A 148 9.85 -9.96 -6.41
N ILE A 149 8.95 -9.01 -6.13
CA ILE A 149 7.62 -9.03 -6.74
C ILE A 149 7.74 -8.76 -8.24
N ASP A 150 6.95 -9.49 -9.04
CA ASP A 150 6.82 -9.27 -10.49
C ASP A 150 6.56 -7.77 -10.76
N PRO A 151 7.42 -7.07 -11.53
CA PRO A 151 7.25 -5.67 -11.88
C PRO A 151 5.84 -5.31 -12.37
N ALA A 152 5.15 -6.24 -13.03
CA ALA A 152 3.79 -6.03 -13.50
C ALA A 152 2.79 -5.80 -12.37
N VAL A 153 2.99 -6.39 -11.19
CA VAL A 153 2.09 -6.20 -10.03
C VAL A 153 2.15 -4.76 -9.52
N TRP A 154 3.33 -4.16 -9.49
CA TRP A 154 3.46 -2.77 -9.09
C TRP A 154 2.81 -1.82 -10.12
N MET A 155 2.93 -2.14 -11.41
CA MET A 155 2.24 -1.40 -12.49
C MET A 155 0.72 -1.56 -12.44
N ASP A 156 0.23 -2.77 -12.15
CA ASP A 156 -1.19 -3.06 -11.94
C ASP A 156 -1.72 -2.19 -10.77
N ALA A 157 -0.97 -2.09 -9.67
CA ALA A 157 -1.34 -1.25 -8.52
C ALA A 157 -1.44 0.24 -8.88
N TYR A 158 -0.47 0.78 -9.64
CA TYR A 158 -0.55 2.17 -10.12
C TYR A 158 -1.74 2.40 -11.03
N THR A 159 -1.99 1.47 -11.96
CA THR A 159 -3.10 1.58 -12.91
C THR A 159 -4.43 1.57 -12.17
N LEU A 160 -4.58 0.71 -11.17
CA LEU A 160 -5.78 0.67 -10.32
C LEU A 160 -5.96 1.94 -9.48
N ALA A 161 -4.89 2.55 -9.00
CA ALA A 161 -4.95 3.80 -8.25
C ALA A 161 -5.19 5.04 -9.15
N HIS A 162 -4.93 4.93 -10.46
CA HIS A 162 -5.10 6.02 -11.41
C HIS A 162 -6.54 6.57 -11.41
N ASP A 163 -6.69 7.89 -11.47
CA ASP A 163 -7.97 8.62 -11.43
C ASP A 163 -8.87 8.40 -10.20
N THR A 164 -8.46 7.60 -9.22
CA THR A 164 -9.22 7.39 -7.98
C THR A 164 -9.19 8.59 -7.04
N GLY A 165 -8.25 9.52 -7.23
CA GLY A 165 -7.96 10.61 -6.29
C GLY A 165 -7.10 10.19 -5.08
N VAL A 166 -6.67 8.93 -5.04
CA VAL A 166 -5.70 8.38 -4.09
C VAL A 166 -4.33 8.30 -4.75
N LYS A 167 -3.34 8.96 -4.16
CA LYS A 167 -1.95 8.87 -4.58
C LYS A 167 -1.30 7.64 -3.95
N LEU A 168 -1.25 6.56 -4.72
CA LEU A 168 -0.47 5.37 -4.38
C LEU A 168 0.99 5.56 -4.80
N SER A 169 1.91 5.19 -3.93
CA SER A 169 3.34 5.20 -4.19
C SER A 169 3.91 3.79 -4.06
N THR A 170 4.75 3.39 -5.02
CA THR A 170 5.55 2.16 -4.96
C THR A 170 7.04 2.49 -5.07
N PRO A 171 7.72 2.81 -3.97
CA PRO A 171 9.13 3.23 -3.97
C PRO A 171 10.13 2.10 -4.34
N THR A 172 9.66 1.04 -5.00
CA THR A 172 10.37 -0.14 -5.50
C THR A 172 10.59 -0.10 -7.02
N ILE A 173 9.77 0.64 -7.79
CA ILE A 173 9.88 0.72 -9.27
C ILE A 173 10.70 1.95 -9.69
N ASN A 174 11.65 1.77 -10.61
CA ASN A 174 12.28 2.84 -11.41
C ASN A 174 12.99 3.94 -10.60
N ILE A 175 14.05 3.55 -9.91
CA ILE A 175 15.05 4.52 -9.44
C ILE A 175 16.16 4.53 -10.48
N THR A 176 16.05 5.44 -11.46
CA THR A 176 17.12 5.67 -12.43
C THR A 176 18.29 6.41 -11.75
N TYR A 177 18.01 7.25 -10.75
CA TYR A 177 19.01 7.96 -9.95
C TYR A 177 18.69 7.95 -8.45
N PRO A 178 19.70 7.82 -7.56
CA PRO A 178 19.50 7.98 -6.12
C PRO A 178 18.80 9.31 -5.80
N GLY A 179 17.67 9.25 -5.09
CA GLY A 179 16.85 10.41 -4.72
C GLY A 179 15.54 10.57 -5.52
N ASP A 180 15.39 9.92 -6.67
CA ASP A 180 14.13 9.96 -7.44
C ASP A 180 12.96 9.29 -6.69
N GLU A 181 13.26 8.33 -5.80
CA GLU A 181 12.28 7.64 -4.97
C GLU A 181 11.43 8.59 -4.11
N TYR A 182 12.00 9.71 -3.68
CA TYR A 182 11.31 10.68 -2.81
C TYR A 182 10.26 11.52 -3.56
N GLN A 183 10.43 11.71 -4.88
CA GLN A 183 9.43 12.40 -5.72
C GLN A 183 8.15 11.57 -5.83
N TYR A 184 8.28 10.25 -5.95
CA TYR A 184 7.14 9.33 -5.99
C TYR A 184 6.46 9.19 -4.63
N LEU A 185 7.17 9.50 -3.54
CA LEU A 185 6.62 9.49 -2.18
C LEU A 185 5.89 10.79 -1.81
N THR A 186 6.21 11.93 -2.44
CA THR A 186 5.68 13.24 -2.02
C THR A 186 4.15 13.24 -1.89
N ASN A 187 3.58 13.47 -0.71
CA ASN A 187 2.13 13.41 -0.43
C ASN A 187 1.45 12.08 -0.82
N ALA A 188 2.16 10.95 -0.73
CA ALA A 188 1.57 9.64 -0.94
C ALA A 188 0.50 9.34 0.14
N ASP A 189 -0.71 8.99 -0.29
CA ASP A 189 -1.79 8.58 0.60
C ASP A 189 -1.65 7.10 0.99
N VAL A 190 -1.06 6.30 0.09
CA VAL A 190 -0.83 4.86 0.24
C VAL A 190 0.59 4.58 -0.17
N VAL A 191 1.31 3.78 0.62
CA VAL A 191 2.61 3.23 0.19
C VAL A 191 2.51 1.72 0.09
N PHE A 192 2.80 1.20 -1.10
CA PHE A 192 2.91 -0.22 -1.37
C PHE A 192 4.39 -0.55 -1.60
N ALA A 193 5.00 -1.31 -0.69
CA ALA A 193 6.43 -1.65 -0.76
C ALA A 193 6.74 -2.92 0.05
N SER A 194 7.98 -3.39 0.00
CA SER A 194 8.43 -4.44 0.91
C SER A 194 8.57 -3.92 2.34
N ILE A 195 8.49 -4.83 3.31
CA ILE A 195 8.64 -4.51 4.74
C ILE A 195 9.99 -3.82 5.01
N ASP A 196 11.08 -4.36 4.46
CA ASP A 196 12.42 -3.83 4.69
C ASP A 196 12.60 -2.45 4.02
N ARG A 197 11.96 -2.23 2.86
CA ARG A 197 11.95 -0.93 2.20
C ARG A 197 11.20 0.12 3.03
N ILE A 198 10.02 -0.22 3.57
CA ILE A 198 9.28 0.69 4.44
C ILE A 198 10.09 1.03 5.69
N LYS A 199 10.71 0.03 6.34
CA LYS A 199 11.58 0.27 7.50
C LYS A 199 12.68 1.28 7.18
N LYS A 200 13.34 1.17 6.03
CA LYS A 200 14.37 2.13 5.59
C LYS A 200 13.80 3.54 5.37
N LEU A 201 12.64 3.65 4.74
CA LEU A 201 12.00 4.95 4.48
C LEU A 201 11.55 5.64 5.77
N VAL A 202 11.09 4.87 6.76
CA VAL A 202 10.78 5.38 8.10
C VAL A 202 12.06 5.82 8.82
N GLY A 203 13.13 5.00 8.80
CA GLY A 203 14.40 5.35 9.45
C GLY A 203 15.07 6.59 8.84
N THR A 204 14.90 6.82 7.54
CA THR A 204 15.36 8.05 6.88
C THR A 204 14.40 9.23 7.03
N LYS A 205 13.34 9.09 7.84
CA LYS A 205 12.27 10.08 8.07
C LYS A 205 11.49 10.50 6.82
N ALA A 206 11.65 9.76 5.72
CA ALA A 206 10.94 9.99 4.46
C ALA A 206 9.43 9.80 4.56
N ILE A 207 9.00 8.96 5.50
CA ILE A 207 7.59 8.66 5.77
C ILE A 207 7.30 8.85 7.26
N GLY A 208 6.32 9.69 7.58
CA GLY A 208 5.73 9.78 8.92
C GLY A 208 4.61 8.75 9.13
N LEU A 209 4.55 8.16 10.32
CA LEU A 209 3.63 7.05 10.64
C LEU A 209 2.39 7.47 11.44
N SER A 210 2.31 8.75 11.82
CA SER A 210 1.25 9.31 12.67
C SER A 210 -0.15 9.20 12.04
N CYS A 211 -0.23 9.13 10.71
CA CYS A 211 -1.47 9.09 9.96
C CYS A 211 -1.88 7.66 9.52
N VAL A 212 -0.99 6.67 9.70
CA VAL A 212 -1.22 5.30 9.24
C VAL A 212 -2.33 4.65 10.05
N ARG A 213 -3.50 4.42 9.45
CA ARG A 213 -4.64 3.76 10.10
C ARG A 213 -4.68 2.27 9.84
N ARG A 214 -4.03 1.80 8.78
CA ARG A 214 -4.06 0.39 8.41
C ARG A 214 -2.79 -0.08 7.73
N ILE A 215 -2.34 -1.25 8.12
CA ILE A 215 -1.23 -1.98 7.52
C ILE A 215 -1.77 -3.32 7.03
N ILE A 216 -1.57 -3.63 5.75
CA ILE A 216 -1.98 -4.91 5.16
C ILE A 216 -0.74 -5.66 4.70
N VAL A 217 -0.51 -6.85 5.23
CA VAL A 217 0.66 -7.68 4.93
C VAL A 217 0.24 -8.84 4.02
N ASP A 218 0.78 -8.91 2.80
CA ASP A 218 0.55 -9.99 1.85
C ASP A 218 1.52 -11.17 2.07
N GLU A 219 0.96 -12.38 2.08
CA GLU A 219 1.62 -13.68 2.17
C GLU A 219 2.67 -13.78 3.29
N PRO A 220 2.23 -13.79 4.57
CA PRO A 220 3.14 -13.86 5.71
C PRO A 220 4.02 -15.11 5.75
N LEU A 221 3.67 -16.15 4.99
CA LEU A 221 4.49 -17.35 4.82
C LEU A 221 5.90 -17.04 4.32
N TYR A 222 6.05 -16.04 3.44
CA TYR A 222 7.35 -15.71 2.83
C TYR A 222 8.22 -14.81 3.72
N ILE A 223 7.70 -14.33 4.85
CA ILE A 223 8.45 -13.47 5.76
C ILE A 223 9.49 -14.31 6.52
N ASN A 224 10.77 -14.05 6.20
CA ASN A 224 11.90 -14.65 6.89
C ASN A 224 12.10 -14.04 8.31
N LYS A 225 12.98 -14.63 9.13
CA LYS A 225 13.20 -14.20 10.52
C LYS A 225 13.63 -12.74 10.64
N THR A 226 14.50 -12.25 9.75
CA THR A 226 14.99 -10.86 9.76
C THR A 226 13.86 -9.90 9.44
N THR A 227 13.07 -10.19 8.41
CA THR A 227 11.95 -9.36 7.97
C THR A 227 10.81 -9.34 9.00
N TRP A 228 10.60 -10.42 9.77
CA TRP A 228 9.72 -10.39 10.96
C TRP A 228 10.21 -9.39 12.02
N GLY A 229 11.53 -9.30 12.23
CA GLY A 229 12.14 -8.29 13.10
C GLY A 229 11.93 -6.87 12.58
N SER A 230 12.09 -6.66 11.27
CA SER A 230 11.80 -5.37 10.63
C SER A 230 10.35 -4.96 10.80
N LEU A 231 9.40 -5.89 10.61
CA LEU A 231 7.98 -5.63 10.83
C LEU A 231 7.69 -5.32 12.31
N ALA A 232 8.29 -6.06 13.26
CA ALA A 232 8.13 -5.77 14.69
C ALA A 232 8.56 -4.35 15.02
N MET A 233 9.73 -3.95 14.52
CA MET A 233 10.30 -2.63 14.75
C MET A 233 9.43 -1.52 14.15
N LEU A 234 8.88 -1.72 12.95
CA LEU A 234 7.93 -0.82 12.31
C LEU A 234 6.66 -0.63 13.15
N LEU A 235 6.04 -1.73 13.60
CA LEU A 235 4.79 -1.69 14.34
C LEU A 235 4.94 -1.10 15.75
N ARG A 236 6.15 -1.09 16.31
CA ARG A 236 6.49 -0.46 17.60
C ARG A 236 7.00 0.96 17.48
N HIS A 237 7.04 1.54 16.27
CA HIS A 237 7.57 2.89 16.08
C HIS A 237 6.85 3.91 16.99
N PRO A 238 7.56 4.79 17.72
CA PRO A 238 6.95 5.70 18.70
C PRO A 238 5.89 6.65 18.13
N GLU A 239 6.03 7.04 16.86
CA GLU A 239 5.09 7.90 16.14
C GLU A 239 3.97 7.13 15.41
N MET A 240 3.92 5.79 15.52
CA MET A 240 2.86 5.01 14.91
C MET A 240 1.50 5.45 15.46
N ASN A 241 0.52 5.58 14.59
CA ASN A 241 -0.84 5.88 15.01
C ASN A 241 -1.35 4.83 16.03
N PRO A 242 -1.86 5.23 17.20
CA PRO A 242 -2.29 4.27 18.23
C PRO A 242 -3.54 3.47 17.86
N GLU A 243 -4.28 3.91 16.84
CA GLU A 243 -5.46 3.22 16.31
C GLU A 243 -5.16 2.42 15.04
N VAL A 244 -3.87 2.24 14.68
CA VAL A 244 -3.49 1.46 13.51
C VAL A 244 -4.02 0.03 13.62
N GLY A 245 -4.64 -0.49 12.55
CA GLY A 245 -4.97 -1.90 12.42
C GLY A 245 -3.95 -2.63 11.55
N THR A 246 -3.63 -3.89 11.86
CA THR A 246 -2.80 -4.74 10.99
C THR A 246 -3.56 -5.99 10.55
N LEU A 247 -3.63 -6.20 9.23
CA LEU A 247 -4.27 -7.34 8.60
C LEU A 247 -3.22 -8.20 7.90
N PHE A 248 -3.26 -9.50 8.12
CA PHE A 248 -2.41 -10.46 7.41
C PHE A 248 -3.26 -11.22 6.39
N VAL A 249 -2.94 -11.06 5.11
CA VAL A 249 -3.68 -11.70 4.02
C VAL A 249 -2.77 -12.73 3.37
N GLY A 250 -3.23 -13.97 3.23
CA GLY A 250 -2.44 -15.03 2.60
C GLY A 250 -3.31 -16.08 1.95
N ARG A 251 -2.72 -16.95 1.13
CA ARG A 251 -3.45 -18.14 0.66
C ARG A 251 -3.81 -19.02 1.83
N ALA A 252 -5.02 -19.58 1.82
CA ALA A 252 -5.46 -20.52 2.87
C ALA A 252 -4.46 -21.68 3.04
N ALA A 253 -3.96 -22.24 1.94
CA ALA A 253 -2.93 -23.28 1.95
C ALA A 253 -1.57 -22.83 2.49
N SER A 254 -1.30 -21.52 2.52
CA SER A 254 -0.06 -20.94 3.06
C SER A 254 -0.23 -20.47 4.52
N LEU A 255 -1.44 -20.53 5.07
CA LEU A 255 -1.77 -20.17 6.45
C LEU A 255 -2.03 -21.43 7.29
N GLU A 256 -1.06 -22.34 7.28
CA GLU A 256 -1.08 -23.54 8.13
C GLU A 256 -1.07 -23.15 9.63
N PRO A 257 -1.50 -24.05 10.55
CA PRO A 257 -1.60 -23.73 11.97
C PRO A 257 -0.33 -23.14 12.59
N GLU A 258 0.86 -23.55 12.12
CA GLU A 258 2.14 -23.01 12.58
C GLU A 258 2.36 -21.56 12.15
N VAL A 259 2.01 -21.21 10.91
CA VAL A 259 2.08 -19.84 10.38
C VAL A 259 1.08 -18.95 11.12
N VAL A 260 -0.15 -19.43 11.30
CA VAL A 260 -1.18 -18.72 12.07
C VAL A 260 -0.74 -18.50 13.51
N LYS A 261 -0.17 -19.54 14.15
CA LYS A 261 0.39 -19.43 15.49
C LYS A 261 1.51 -18.39 15.53
N LYS A 262 2.44 -18.42 14.59
CA LYS A 262 3.54 -17.44 14.50
C LYS A 262 3.01 -16.01 14.35
N ILE A 263 2.00 -15.78 13.51
CA ILE A 263 1.37 -14.47 13.35
C ILE A 263 0.71 -14.04 14.66
N ARG A 264 -0.05 -14.93 15.32
CA ARG A 264 -0.71 -14.63 16.60
C ARG A 264 0.29 -14.33 17.71
N ASP A 265 1.35 -15.13 17.81
CA ASP A 265 2.41 -14.92 18.79
C ASP A 265 3.08 -13.57 18.51
N PHE A 266 3.50 -13.30 17.27
CA PHE A 266 4.05 -12.01 16.86
C PHE A 266 3.14 -10.82 17.25
N THR A 267 1.87 -10.93 16.91
CA THR A 267 0.83 -9.93 17.16
C THR A 267 0.64 -9.71 18.66
N THR A 268 0.59 -10.78 19.46
CA THR A 268 0.43 -10.70 20.91
C THR A 268 1.59 -10.00 21.60
N HIS A 269 2.78 -9.98 21.03
CA HIS A 269 3.94 -9.28 21.60
C HIS A 269 4.13 -7.87 21.03
N THR A 270 3.64 -7.62 19.81
CA THR A 270 3.90 -6.38 19.09
C THR A 270 2.73 -5.41 19.16
N LEU A 271 1.49 -5.90 19.18
CA LEU A 271 0.28 -5.07 19.28
C LEU A 271 0.01 -4.50 20.68
N PRO A 272 0.38 -5.11 21.82
CA PRO A 272 0.19 -4.47 23.12
C PRO A 272 0.91 -3.13 23.22
N TYR A 273 1.99 -2.92 22.46
CA TYR A 273 2.61 -1.61 22.34
C TYR A 273 1.60 -0.55 21.89
N TRP A 274 0.63 -0.86 21.01
CA TRP A 274 -0.36 0.10 20.52
C TRP A 274 -1.33 0.63 21.58
N HIS A 275 -1.60 -0.14 22.64
CA HIS A 275 -2.64 0.18 23.61
C HIS A 275 -2.08 0.47 25.02
N GLU A 276 -0.89 -0.04 25.33
CA GLU A 276 -0.24 0.10 26.63
C GLU A 276 1.19 0.65 26.49
N HIS A 277 1.38 1.70 25.68
CA HIS A 277 2.64 2.43 25.64
C HIS A 277 2.93 3.09 27.01
N THR A 278 3.54 2.34 27.92
CA THR A 278 4.21 2.93 29.08
C THR A 278 5.35 3.82 28.60
N ALA A 279 5.74 4.82 29.40
CA ALA A 279 6.87 5.69 29.08
C ALA A 279 8.16 4.87 28.82
N GLU A 280 8.33 3.75 29.53
CA GLU A 280 9.46 2.83 29.39
C GLU A 280 9.45 2.13 28.02
N SER A 281 8.31 1.55 27.61
CA SER A 281 8.20 0.86 26.31
C SER A 281 8.46 1.80 25.11
N ARG A 282 8.05 3.08 25.22
CA ARG A 282 8.33 4.10 24.20
C ARG A 282 9.81 4.47 24.16
N ALA A 283 10.46 4.58 25.32
CA ALA A 283 11.89 4.88 25.39
C ALA A 283 12.73 3.73 24.80
N GLU A 284 12.36 2.48 25.06
CA GLU A 284 13.01 1.32 24.45
C GLU A 284 12.83 1.28 22.92
N ALA A 285 11.61 1.52 22.44
CA ALA A 285 11.34 1.61 21.01
C ALA A 285 12.10 2.77 20.34
N GLN A 286 12.15 3.94 20.99
CA GLN A 286 12.93 5.07 20.50
C GLN A 286 14.42 4.73 20.42
N ALA A 287 14.99 4.09 21.46
CA ALA A 287 16.39 3.69 21.46
C ALA A 287 16.70 2.64 20.37
N GLU A 288 15.77 1.71 20.09
CA GLU A 288 15.89 0.76 18.98
C GLU A 288 15.93 1.48 17.62
N TRP A 289 15.09 2.51 17.43
CA TRP A 289 15.07 3.33 16.23
C TRP A 289 16.30 4.22 16.10
N ASP A 290 16.72 4.93 17.17
CA ASP A 290 17.93 5.76 17.18
C ASP A 290 19.17 4.93 16.81
N ALA A 291 19.27 3.70 17.35
CA ALA A 291 20.36 2.79 17.03
C ALA A 291 20.37 2.36 15.56
N TYR A 292 19.19 2.20 14.94
CA TYR A 292 19.07 1.88 13.52
C TYR A 292 19.32 3.09 12.62
N GLU A 293 18.82 4.28 12.99
CA GLU A 293 19.09 5.54 12.29
C GLU A 293 20.61 5.82 12.22
N ALA A 294 21.37 5.42 13.24
CA ALA A 294 22.83 5.52 13.23
C ALA A 294 23.54 4.57 12.24
N THR A 295 22.82 3.65 11.59
CA THR A 295 23.38 2.63 10.67
C THR A 295 23.09 2.86 9.19
N ILE A 296 22.26 3.85 8.86
CA ILE A 296 21.79 4.14 7.50
C ILE A 296 22.40 5.43 6.96
#